data_AF-A0A8T9QBX9-F1
#
_entry.id   AF-A0A8T9QBX9-F1
#
_cell.length_a   1.000
_cell.length_b   1.000
_cell.length_c   1.000
_cell.angle_alpha   90.00
_cell.angle_beta   90.00
_cell.angle_gamma   90.00
#
_symmetry.space_group_name_H-M   'P 1'
#
loop_
_entity.id
_entity.type
_entity.pdbx_description
1 polymer ?
#
loop_
_entity_poly.entity_id
_entity_poly.type
_entity_poly.pdbx_seq_one_letter_code
_entity_poly.pdbx_strand_id
1 'polypeptide(L)'
;MSVEGRIKELRNDRQGHLRAILLTDQTLLTVPPHVGVQLADKLKPGATVQATGLPIELHWGAVAADKLRRIHAQTLTVNNVQFLIN
;
A
#
# COMPACT_ATOMS: atom_id res chain seq x y z
N MET A 1 13.34 1.68 0.95
CA MET A 1 12.87 3.08 0.74
C MET A 1 11.67 3.35 1.63
N SER A 2 11.53 4.56 2.16
CA SER A 2 10.30 5.01 2.84
C SER A 2 9.47 5.87 1.90
N VAL A 3 8.16 5.86 2.13
CA VAL A 3 7.14 6.60 1.38
C VAL A 3 6.14 7.10 2.39
N GLU A 4 5.80 8.38 2.30
CA GLU A 4 4.77 9.01 3.11
C GLU A 4 3.75 9.65 2.18
N GLY A 5 2.47 9.52 2.51
CA GLY A 5 1.45 10.22 1.77
C GLY A 5 0.06 10.03 2.35
N ARG A 6 -0.88 10.79 1.78
CA ARG A 6 -2.29 10.65 2.12
C ARG A 6 -2.91 9.52 1.29
N ILE A 7 -3.74 8.71 1.93
CA ILE A 7 -4.48 7.65 1.24
C ILE A 7 -5.50 8.30 0.31
N LYS A 8 -5.36 8.05 -0.99
CA LYS A 8 -6.37 8.38 -1.99
C LYS A 8 -7.47 7.33 -1.98
N GLU A 9 -7.07 6.06 -2.03
CA GLU A 9 -8.02 4.94 -2.12
C GLU A 9 -7.41 3.65 -1.55
N LEU A 10 -8.26 2.81 -0.94
CA LEU A 10 -7.91 1.46 -0.50
C LEU A 10 -8.42 0.45 -1.53
N ARG A 11 -7.51 -0.35 -2.09
CA ARG A 11 -7.85 -1.42 -3.03
C ARG A 11 -8.00 -2.71 -2.24
N ASN A 12 -9.23 -3.19 -2.14
CA ASN A 12 -9.55 -4.42 -1.44
C ASN A 12 -9.79 -5.56 -2.45
N ASP A 13 -9.50 -6.79 -2.03
CA ASP A 13 -9.86 -7.99 -2.77
C ASP A 13 -11.38 -8.24 -2.70
N ARG A 14 -11.88 -9.22 -3.46
CA ARG A 14 -13.29 -9.66 -3.38
C ARG A 14 -13.69 -10.12 -1.98
N GLN A 15 -12.73 -10.58 -1.18
CA GLN A 15 -12.97 -10.95 0.22
C GLN A 15 -12.95 -9.77 1.20
N GLY A 16 -12.80 -8.53 0.73
CA GLY A 16 -12.73 -7.34 1.58
C GLY A 16 -11.36 -7.07 2.21
N HIS A 17 -10.37 -7.94 1.99
CA HIS A 17 -9.02 -7.76 2.49
C HIS A 17 -8.25 -6.71 1.68
N LEU A 18 -7.53 -5.82 2.37
CA LEU A 18 -6.69 -4.84 1.71
C LEU A 18 -5.57 -5.53 0.90
N ARG A 19 -5.47 -5.21 -0.38
CA ARG A 19 -4.42 -5.69 -1.30
C ARG A 19 -3.40 -4.61 -1.61
N ALA A 20 -3.87 -3.38 -1.80
CA ALA A 20 -3.01 -2.26 -2.08
C ALA A 20 -3.60 -0.95 -1.58
N ILE A 21 -2.72 0.02 -1.32
CA ILE A 21 -3.08 1.37 -0.90
C ILE A 21 -2.61 2.30 -2.02
N LEU A 22 -3.54 3.04 -2.61
CA LEU A 22 -3.22 4.10 -3.57
C LEU A 22 -3.06 5.40 -2.81
N LEU A 23 -1.88 6.00 -2.90
CA LEU A 23 -1.61 7.32 -2.35
C LEU A 23 -1.99 8.42 -3.35
N THR A 24 -2.20 9.63 -2.84
CA THR A 24 -2.51 10.81 -3.68
C THR A 24 -1.40 11.15 -4.67
N ASP A 25 -0.16 10.76 -4.37
CA ASP A 25 1.04 10.85 -5.21
C ASP A 25 1.06 9.85 -6.39
N GLN A 26 0.02 9.03 -6.60
CA GLN A 26 0.03 7.94 -7.61
C GLN A 26 1.03 6.82 -7.28
N THR A 27 1.38 6.70 -6.00
CA THR A 27 2.16 5.57 -5.47
C THR A 27 1.21 4.47 -4.99
N LEU A 28 1.41 3.25 -5.48
CA LEU A 28 0.66 2.05 -5.13
C LEU A 28 1.48 1.18 -4.18
N LEU A 29 1.11 1.18 -2.90
CA LEU A 29 1.70 0.31 -1.90
C LEU A 29 0.99 -1.04 -1.94
N THR A 30 1.69 -2.08 -2.36
CA THR A 30 1.19 -3.46 -2.28
C THR A 30 1.48 -4.07 -0.91
N VAL A 31 0.47 -4.71 -0.32
CA VAL A 31 0.53 -5.27 1.03
C VAL A 31 0.17 -6.76 0.97
N PRO A 32 0.87 -7.65 1.70
CA PRO A 32 0.49 -9.06 1.78
C PRO A 32 -0.91 -9.26 2.37
N PRO A 33 -1.67 -10.26 1.89
CA PRO A 33 -3.08 -10.44 2.25
C PRO A 33 -3.30 -10.61 3.76
N HIS A 34 -2.41 -11.33 4.46
CA HIS A 34 -2.54 -11.58 5.89
C HIS A 34 -2.38 -10.30 6.74
N VAL A 35 -1.52 -9.35 6.33
CA VAL A 35 -1.40 -8.05 7.00
C VAL A 35 -2.53 -7.12 6.55
N GLY A 36 -2.90 -7.18 5.28
CA GLY A 36 -3.99 -6.40 4.72
C GLY A 36 -5.31 -6.57 5.47
N VAL A 37 -5.61 -7.78 5.96
CA VAL A 37 -6.80 -8.03 6.82
C VAL A 37 -6.74 -7.19 8.09
N GLN A 38 -5.59 -7.18 8.78
CA GLN A 38 -5.43 -6.45 10.05
C GLN A 38 -5.39 -4.93 9.87
N LEU A 39 -4.89 -4.49 8.72
CA LEU A 39 -4.74 -3.08 8.37
C LEU A 39 -6.03 -2.47 7.82
N ALA A 40 -6.84 -3.23 7.09
CA ALA A 40 -8.07 -2.74 6.46
C ALA A 40 -9.00 -2.04 7.48
N ASP A 41 -9.16 -2.64 8.66
CA ASP A 41 -9.98 -2.08 9.75
C ASP A 41 -9.42 -0.78 10.34
N LYS A 42 -8.10 -0.56 10.23
CA LYS A 42 -7.40 0.59 10.83
C LYS A 42 -7.13 1.71 9.84
N LEU A 43 -7.27 1.43 8.54
CA LEU A 43 -7.00 2.35 7.46
C LEU A 43 -8.27 3.04 6.98
N LYS A 44 -8.18 4.35 6.77
CA LYS A 44 -9.28 5.14 6.22
C LYS A 44 -8.78 6.00 5.06
N PRO A 45 -9.53 6.08 3.94
CA PRO A 45 -9.25 7.05 2.89
C PRO A 45 -9.15 8.46 3.48
N GLY A 46 -8.13 9.21 3.05
CA GLY A 46 -7.84 10.53 3.59
C GLY A 46 -7.01 10.54 4.88
N ALA A 47 -6.58 9.41 5.43
CA ALA A 47 -5.56 9.39 6.49
C ALA A 47 -4.15 9.52 5.90
N THR A 48 -3.21 10.09 6.67
CA THR A 48 -1.78 10.10 6.33
C THR A 48 -1.15 8.80 6.81
N VAL A 49 -0.39 8.15 5.93
CA VAL A 49 0.31 6.90 6.24
C VAL A 49 1.75 6.98 5.78
N GLN A 50 2.60 6.31 6.54
CA GLN A 50 3.99 6.07 6.18
C GLN A 50 4.16 4.59 5.92
N ALA A 51 4.81 4.24 4.83
CA ALA A 51 5.18 2.87 4.54
C ALA A 51 6.66 2.81 4.20
N THR A 52 7.31 1.69 4.50
CA THR A 52 8.64 1.42 3.99
C THR A 52 8.62 0.12 3.21
N GLY A 53 9.47 0.04 2.19
CA GLY A 53 9.41 -1.06 1.24
C GLY A 53 10.47 -0.98 0.17
N LEU A 54 10.33 -1.85 -0.83
CA LEU A 54 11.15 -1.87 -2.02
C LEU A 54 10.30 -1.51 -3.25
N PRO A 55 10.79 -0.63 -4.14
CA PRO A 55 10.08 -0.35 -5.38
C PRO A 55 10.12 -1.60 -6.26
N ILE A 56 8.97 -1.96 -6.81
CA ILE A 56 8.88 -3.00 -7.83
C ILE A 56 8.99 -2.29 -9.17
N GLU A 57 10.15 -2.41 -9.80
CA GLU A 57 10.28 -2.02 -11.20
C GLU A 57 9.51 -3.02 -12.05
N LEU A 58 8.38 -2.59 -12.59
CA LEU A 58 7.67 -3.37 -13.61
C LEU A 58 8.54 -3.34 -14.86
N HIS A 59 9.22 -4.47 -15.12
CA HIS A 59 10.02 -4.67 -16.31
C HIS A 59 9.14 -4.47 -17.55
N TRP A 60 9.69 -3.82 -18.58
CA TRP A 60 9.04 -3.20 -19.77
C TRP A 60 8.00 -4.05 -20.56
N GLY A 61 7.79 -5.33 -20.23
CA GLY A 61 6.72 -6.18 -20.80
C GLY A 61 5.51 -6.41 -19.88
N ALA A 62 5.57 -5.99 -18.62
CA ALA A 62 4.45 -6.12 -17.70
C ALA A 62 3.46 -4.98 -17.93
N VAL A 63 2.35 -5.27 -18.61
CA VAL A 63 1.21 -4.36 -18.78
C VAL A 63 0.55 -4.14 -17.41
N ALA A 64 1.18 -3.36 -16.54
CA ALA A 64 0.44 -2.66 -15.53
C ALA A 64 -0.37 -1.59 -16.28
N ALA A 65 -1.68 -1.78 -16.38
CA ALA A 65 -2.62 -0.87 -17.04
C ALA A 65 -2.61 0.56 -16.47
N ASP A 66 -1.76 0.84 -15.49
CA ASP A 66 -1.69 2.09 -14.76
C ASP A 66 -0.21 2.40 -14.47
N LYS A 67 0.24 3.61 -14.84
CA LYS A 67 1.63 4.09 -14.75
C LYS A 67 2.03 4.44 -13.31
N LEU A 68 1.55 3.64 -12.35
CA LEU A 68 1.67 3.88 -10.92
C LEU A 68 3.00 3.34 -10.42
N ARG A 69 3.64 4.11 -9.54
CA ARG A 69 4.84 3.65 -8.84
C ARG A 69 4.44 2.55 -7.86
N ARG A 70 4.90 1.31 -8.08
CA ARG A 70 4.53 0.18 -7.22
C ARG A 70 5.62 -0.10 -6.19
N ILE A 71 5.23 -0.25 -4.93
CA ILE A 71 6.16 -0.51 -3.82
C ILE A 71 5.63 -1.69 -3.00
N HIS A 72 6.49 -2.66 -2.76
CA HIS A 72 6.20 -3.74 -1.83
C HIS A 72 6.41 -3.24 -0.40
N ALA A 73 5.34 -3.09 0.37
CA ALA A 73 5.43 -2.61 1.74
C ALA A 73 5.99 -3.70 2.66
N GLN A 74 7.05 -3.36 3.40
CA GLN A 74 7.70 -4.15 4.45
C GLN A 74 7.31 -3.65 5.84
N THR A 75 7.06 -2.34 5.99
CA THR A 75 6.42 -1.82 7.19
C THR A 75 5.36 -0.80 6.82
N LEU A 76 4.33 -0.70 7.63
CA LEU A 76 3.27 0.29 7.47
C LEU A 76 3.00 0.95 8.82
N THR A 77 3.10 2.26 8.88
CA THR A 77 2.83 3.07 10.06
C THR A 77 1.62 3.95 9.82
N VAL A 78 0.63 3.83 10.70
CA VAL A 78 -0.67 4.52 10.63
C VAL A 78 -1.08 4.91 12.03
N ASN A 79 -1.48 6.17 12.25
CA ASN A 79 -1.97 6.63 13.55
C ASN A 79 -1.03 6.25 14.72
N ASN A 80 0.28 6.40 14.51
CA ASN A 80 1.32 6.05 15.50
C ASN A 80 1.46 4.55 15.83
N VAL A 81 0.83 3.67 15.04
CA VAL A 81 0.98 2.21 15.14
C VAL A 81 1.76 1.70 13.94
N GLN A 82 2.90 1.07 14.19
CA GLN A 82 3.74 0.43 13.18
C GLN A 82 3.41 -1.05 13.07
N PHE A 83 3.16 -1.50 11.84
CA PHE A 83 2.92 -2.88 11.47
C PHE A 83 4.13 -3.40 10.70
N LEU A 84 4.71 -4.49 11.19
CA LEU A 84 5.76 -5.22 10.51
C LEU A 84 5.14 -6.23 9.54
N ILE A 85 5.60 -6.18 8.30
CA ILE A 85 5.21 -7.08 7.22
C ILE A 85 6.44 -7.95 6.97
N ASN A 86 6.45 -9.16 7.53
CA ASN A 86 7.54 -10.13 7.39
C ASN A 86 7.12 -11.30 6.50
#